data_AF-A0ABD0Y0Q8-F1
#
_entry.id   AF-A0ABD0Y0Q8-F1
#
_cell.length_a   1.000
_cell.length_b   1.000
_cell.length_c   1.000
_cell.angle_alpha   90.00
_cell.angle_beta   90.00
_cell.angle_gamma   90.00
#
_symmetry.space_group_name_H-M   'P 1'
#
loop_
_entity.id
_entity.type
_entity.pdbx_description
1 polymer ?
#
loop_
_entity_poly.entity_id
_entity_poly.type
_entity_poly.pdbx_seq_one_letter_code
_entity_poly.pdbx_strand_id
1 'polypeptide(L)'
;MSLSNSLEDLYVENAGQSILYLWVEKIREFLLEKAQCTETVEQPEVRNMITEEEVEDGDEIPDYRALKLTTDNAHLFENHSSEEELPPIKHAGTITDRRSTFQSHLAPVVTPRQVRMVLDKLYENKKIASATHNIYAYRIYCEDQQSFLQDCEDDGETAAGGRLLHLLQILDVRDVLVVVSRWYGGIQLGPDRFKHINNSARNVLVQEGYISHVDEATKAGGKNKKSKSKKTK
;
A
#
# COMPACT_ATOMS: atom_id res chain seq x y z
N MET A 1 10.29 0.76 -32.82
CA MET A 1 10.01 1.98 -32.00
C MET A 1 9.73 1.55 -30.58
N SER A 2 9.93 2.40 -29.57
CA SER A 2 9.51 2.10 -28.20
C SER A 2 7.98 2.21 -28.10
N LEU A 3 7.35 1.28 -27.36
CA LEU A 3 5.90 1.28 -27.11
C LEU A 3 5.42 2.62 -26.54
N SER A 4 6.22 3.24 -25.67
CA SER A 4 5.95 4.55 -25.06
C SER A 4 5.68 5.63 -26.10
N ASN A 5 6.45 5.67 -27.19
CA ASN A 5 6.32 6.72 -28.19
C ASN A 5 5.04 6.54 -28.99
N SER A 6 4.71 5.30 -29.37
CA SER A 6 3.47 5.00 -30.11
C SER A 6 2.20 5.22 -29.29
N LEU A 7 2.25 5.04 -27.97
CA LEU A 7 1.11 5.34 -27.08
C LEU A 7 0.92 6.85 -26.89
N GLU A 8 2.02 7.60 -26.80
CA GLU A 8 2.02 9.06 -26.74
C GLU A 8 1.48 9.66 -28.05
N ASP A 9 1.91 9.15 -29.20
CA ASP A 9 1.39 9.56 -30.51
C ASP A 9 -0.13 9.35 -30.60
N LEU A 10 -0.62 8.18 -30.17
CA LEU A 10 -2.06 7.88 -30.11
C LEU A 10 -2.83 8.83 -29.19
N TYR A 11 -2.23 9.26 -28.09
CA TYR A 11 -2.82 10.23 -27.17
C TYR A 11 -2.93 11.62 -27.80
N VAL A 12 -1.84 12.10 -28.40
CA VAL A 12 -1.78 13.41 -29.04
C VAL A 12 -2.75 13.50 -30.21
N GLU A 13 -2.84 12.44 -31.03
CA GLU A 13 -3.73 12.39 -32.20
C GLU A 13 -5.23 12.37 -31.83
N ASN A 14 -5.57 11.85 -30.65
CA ASN A 14 -6.96 11.63 -30.22
C ASN A 14 -7.31 12.41 -28.95
N ALA A 15 -6.69 13.58 -28.76
CA ALA A 15 -6.89 14.42 -27.59
C ALA A 15 -8.36 14.79 -27.39
N GLY A 16 -8.90 14.49 -26.20
CA GLY A 16 -10.29 14.75 -25.83
C GLY A 16 -11.28 13.63 -26.19
N GLN A 17 -10.82 12.53 -26.77
CA GLN A 17 -11.62 11.33 -27.02
C GLN A 17 -11.21 10.18 -26.07
N SER A 18 -12.06 9.16 -25.94
CA SER A 18 -11.71 7.95 -25.19
C SER A 18 -10.81 7.06 -26.04
N ILE A 19 -9.56 6.88 -25.62
CA ILE A 19 -8.53 6.14 -26.36
C ILE A 19 -8.15 4.80 -25.73
N LEU A 20 -8.84 4.39 -24.67
CA LEU A 20 -8.51 3.17 -23.91
C LEU A 20 -8.46 1.93 -24.81
N TYR A 21 -9.42 1.78 -25.72
CA TYR A 21 -9.44 0.66 -26.65
C TYR A 21 -8.25 0.69 -27.64
N LEU A 22 -7.92 1.88 -28.16
CA LEU A 22 -6.78 2.07 -29.06
C LEU A 22 -5.46 1.74 -28.38
N TRP A 23 -5.29 2.13 -27.12
CA TRP A 23 -4.13 1.76 -26.32
C TRP A 23 -4.07 0.25 -26.07
N VAL A 24 -5.19 -0.39 -25.74
CA VAL A 24 -5.24 -1.83 -25.52
C VAL A 24 -4.85 -2.59 -26.79
N GLU A 25 -5.41 -2.24 -27.95
CA GLU A 25 -5.03 -2.87 -29.22
C GLU A 25 -3.57 -2.59 -29.57
N LYS A 26 -3.06 -1.37 -29.32
CA LYS A 26 -1.67 -1.05 -29.64
C LYS A 26 -0.67 -1.83 -28.78
N ILE A 27 -1.00 -2.00 -27.49
CA ILE A 27 -0.22 -2.85 -26.58
C ILE A 27 -0.29 -4.30 -27.05
N ARG A 28 -1.48 -4.80 -27.43
CA ARG A 28 -1.66 -6.16 -27.95
C ARG A 28 -0.81 -6.42 -29.20
N GLU A 29 -0.85 -5.52 -30.19
CA GLU A 29 -0.02 -5.59 -31.40
C GLU A 29 1.47 -5.67 -31.06
N PHE A 30 1.94 -4.78 -30.19
CA PHE A 30 3.35 -4.73 -29.80
C PHE A 30 3.79 -6.02 -29.10
N LEU A 31 2.95 -6.61 -28.26
CA LEU A 31 3.23 -7.87 -27.58
C LEU A 31 3.24 -9.07 -28.54
N LEU A 32 2.34 -9.10 -29.52
CA LEU A 32 2.34 -10.11 -30.57
C LEU A 32 3.59 -10.04 -31.45
N GLU A 33 4.00 -8.84 -31.85
CA GLU A 33 5.23 -8.62 -32.64
C GLU A 33 6.48 -9.07 -31.86
N LYS A 34 6.50 -8.78 -30.54
CA LYS A 34 7.58 -9.24 -29.65
C LYS A 34 7.62 -10.76 -29.50
N ALA A 35 6.47 -11.41 -29.37
CA ALA A 35 6.37 -12.86 -29.30
C ALA A 35 6.84 -13.57 -30.59
N GLN A 36 6.54 -12.99 -31.76
CA GLN A 36 6.99 -13.53 -33.05
C GLN A 36 8.49 -13.32 -33.27
N CYS A 37 9.08 -12.26 -32.72
CA CYS A 37 10.54 -12.05 -32.76
C CYS A 37 11.30 -13.06 -31.89
N THR A 38 10.68 -13.60 -30.83
CA THR A 38 11.30 -14.60 -29.93
C THR A 38 11.33 -16.03 -30.47
N GLU A 39 10.61 -16.33 -31.55
CA GLU A 39 10.52 -17.70 -32.13
C GLU A 39 11.64 -18.05 -33.14
N THR A 40 12.62 -17.17 -33.39
CA THR A 40 13.69 -17.43 -34.39
C THR A 40 14.92 -18.16 -33.84
N VAL A 41 14.97 -18.55 -32.56
CA VAL A 41 16.07 -19.34 -32.00
C VAL A 41 15.53 -20.45 -31.12
N GLU A 42 15.25 -21.60 -31.75
CA GLU A 42 15.36 -23.01 -31.28
C GLU A 42 14.24 -23.88 -31.88
N GLN A 43 14.58 -24.68 -32.89
CA GLN A 43 13.87 -25.93 -33.17
C GLN A 43 14.42 -27.02 -32.23
N PRO A 44 13.58 -27.95 -31.76
CA PRO A 44 13.51 -29.22 -32.49
C PRO A 44 12.07 -29.74 -32.74
N GLU A 45 12.04 -30.56 -33.78
CA GLU A 45 10.91 -31.26 -34.40
C GLU A 45 10.08 -32.14 -33.44
N VAL A 46 8.75 -32.02 -33.49
CA VAL A 46 7.85 -33.19 -33.35
C VAL A 46 6.67 -33.06 -34.30
N ARG A 47 6.68 -33.94 -35.28
CA ARG A 47 5.63 -34.31 -36.23
C ARG A 47 4.35 -34.75 -35.50
N ASN A 48 3.19 -34.22 -35.88
CA ASN A 48 2.01 -35.04 -36.22
C ASN A 48 0.97 -34.26 -37.03
N MET A 49 0.55 -34.93 -38.10
CA MET A 49 -0.49 -34.57 -39.06
C MET A 49 -1.88 -34.69 -38.42
N ILE A 50 -2.89 -33.98 -38.94
CA ILE A 50 -4.17 -34.53 -39.47
C ILE A 50 -5.07 -33.39 -40.00
N THR A 51 -5.31 -33.49 -41.32
CA THR A 51 -6.39 -33.09 -42.24
C THR A 51 -7.34 -31.89 -42.01
N GLU A 52 -7.52 -31.21 -43.14
CA GLU A 52 -8.53 -30.22 -43.55
C GLU A 52 -9.97 -30.75 -43.47
N GLU A 53 -10.94 -29.88 -43.16
CA GLU A 53 -12.29 -29.91 -43.74
C GLU A 53 -12.96 -28.53 -43.67
N GLU A 54 -13.90 -28.32 -44.59
CA GLU A 54 -14.35 -27.07 -45.20
C GLU A 54 -15.45 -26.27 -44.46
N VAL A 55 -15.62 -25.03 -44.96
CA VAL A 55 -16.57 -23.91 -44.75
C VAL A 55 -17.98 -24.14 -44.17
N GLU A 56 -18.46 -23.20 -43.33
CA GLU A 56 -19.80 -22.57 -43.47
C GLU A 56 -19.95 -21.27 -42.63
N ASP A 57 -20.64 -20.27 -43.21
CA ASP A 57 -20.97 -18.95 -42.68
C ASP A 57 -21.84 -18.98 -41.40
N GLY A 58 -21.55 -18.10 -40.44
CA GLY A 58 -22.48 -17.76 -39.37
C GLY A 58 -21.82 -16.96 -38.24
N ASP A 59 -22.29 -15.73 -38.02
CA ASP A 59 -21.85 -14.77 -36.99
C ASP A 59 -21.43 -15.41 -35.64
N GLU A 60 -20.12 -15.58 -35.41
CA GLU A 60 -19.58 -16.02 -34.12
C GLU A 60 -19.13 -14.82 -33.29
N ILE A 61 -19.88 -14.58 -32.21
CA ILE A 61 -19.45 -13.80 -31.05
C ILE A 61 -18.11 -14.40 -30.57
N PRO A 62 -17.01 -13.63 -30.42
CA PRO A 62 -15.75 -14.19 -29.98
C PRO A 62 -15.91 -14.84 -28.60
N ASP A 63 -15.71 -16.15 -28.54
CA ASP A 63 -15.75 -16.93 -27.29
C ASP A 63 -14.58 -16.52 -26.40
N TYR A 64 -14.86 -15.62 -25.45
CA TYR A 64 -13.93 -15.18 -24.41
C TYR A 64 -13.49 -16.32 -23.47
N ARG A 65 -14.00 -17.54 -23.62
CA ARG A 65 -13.54 -18.73 -22.87
C ARG A 65 -12.25 -19.35 -23.43
N ALA A 66 -11.82 -18.98 -24.64
CA ALA A 66 -10.51 -19.35 -25.16
C ALA A 66 -9.35 -18.58 -24.47
N LEU A 67 -9.65 -17.62 -23.58
CA LEU A 67 -8.70 -17.06 -22.61
C LEU A 67 -8.52 -17.93 -21.36
N LYS A 68 -8.81 -19.23 -21.43
CA LYS A 68 -7.98 -20.21 -20.69
C LYS A 68 -6.61 -20.26 -21.35
N LEU A 69 -5.92 -19.12 -21.28
CA LEU A 69 -4.48 -19.04 -21.33
C LEU A 69 -4.00 -20.15 -20.40
N THR A 70 -3.30 -21.11 -20.98
CA THR A 70 -2.57 -22.11 -20.21
C THR A 70 -1.87 -21.37 -19.08
N THR A 71 -2.17 -21.81 -17.85
CA THR A 71 -1.64 -21.28 -16.59
C THR A 71 -0.10 -21.19 -16.58
N ASP A 72 0.56 -21.75 -17.59
CA ASP A 72 2.00 -21.79 -17.75
C ASP A 72 2.59 -20.55 -18.48
N ASN A 73 1.79 -19.75 -19.21
CA ASN A 73 2.29 -18.57 -19.95
C ASN A 73 1.94 -17.20 -19.34
N ALA A 74 1.23 -17.16 -18.20
CA ALA A 74 0.99 -15.92 -17.45
C ALA A 74 2.23 -15.40 -16.69
N HIS A 75 3.35 -16.14 -16.73
CA HIS A 75 4.61 -15.77 -16.08
C HIS A 75 5.51 -14.85 -16.92
N LEU A 76 5.19 -14.57 -18.18
CA LEU A 76 6.04 -13.73 -19.04
C LEU A 76 5.82 -12.21 -18.88
N PHE A 77 4.83 -11.80 -18.07
CA PHE A 77 4.63 -10.40 -17.66
C PHE A 77 5.00 -10.13 -16.19
N GLU A 78 5.55 -11.11 -15.48
CA GLU A 78 6.25 -10.86 -14.22
C GLU A 78 7.68 -10.40 -14.54
N ASN A 79 7.81 -9.12 -14.91
CA ASN A 79 9.09 -8.45 -14.90
C ASN A 79 9.69 -8.59 -13.49
N HIS A 80 10.73 -9.44 -13.38
CA HIS A 80 11.51 -9.72 -12.17
C HIS A 80 10.67 -10.04 -10.93
N SER A 81 10.31 -11.32 -10.75
CA SER A 81 10.06 -11.88 -9.43
C SER A 81 11.37 -11.89 -8.61
N SER A 82 11.86 -10.72 -8.23
CA SER A 82 12.53 -10.61 -6.95
C SER A 82 11.51 -11.10 -5.92
N GLU A 83 11.69 -12.31 -5.42
CA GLU A 83 10.99 -12.83 -4.24
C GLU A 83 11.28 -11.86 -3.09
N GLU A 84 10.42 -10.84 -2.98
CA GLU A 84 10.56 -9.81 -1.97
C GLU A 84 10.22 -10.47 -0.63
N GLU A 85 11.16 -10.47 0.30
CA GLU A 85 10.98 -11.10 1.61
C GLU A 85 10.00 -10.28 2.45
N LEU A 86 9.13 -10.98 3.19
CA LEU A 86 8.21 -10.35 4.14
C LEU A 86 9.03 -9.66 5.24
N PRO A 87 8.87 -8.33 5.44
CA PRO A 87 9.59 -7.65 6.51
C PRO A 87 9.18 -8.13 7.90
N PRO A 88 10.11 -8.14 8.87
CA PRO A 88 9.81 -8.57 10.23
C PRO A 88 8.82 -7.62 10.91
N ILE A 89 7.75 -8.20 11.46
CA ILE A 89 6.70 -7.44 12.14
C ILE A 89 6.98 -7.43 13.65
N LYS A 90 6.96 -6.24 14.24
CA LYS A 90 7.18 -5.99 15.67
C LYS A 90 5.89 -5.51 16.31
N HIS A 91 5.51 -6.11 17.41
CA HIS A 91 4.28 -5.76 18.14
C HIS A 91 4.65 -5.12 19.47
N ALA A 92 4.09 -3.94 19.75
CA ALA A 92 4.26 -3.30 21.05
C ALA A 92 3.27 -3.84 22.09
N GLY A 93 3.50 -3.44 23.34
CA GLY A 93 2.55 -3.63 24.43
C GLY A 93 1.22 -2.92 24.17
N THR A 94 0.18 -3.38 24.87
CA THR A 94 -1.16 -2.82 24.73
C THR A 94 -1.40 -1.64 25.67
N ILE A 95 -2.19 -0.67 25.21
CA ILE A 95 -2.72 0.43 26.02
C ILE A 95 -4.23 0.22 26.17
N THR A 96 -4.74 0.24 27.39
CA THR A 96 -6.19 0.08 27.64
C THR A 96 -6.74 1.30 28.39
N ASP A 97 -7.82 1.87 27.88
CA ASP A 97 -8.59 2.95 28.53
C ASP A 97 -10.09 2.71 28.29
N ARG A 98 -10.89 2.77 29.36
CA ARG A 98 -12.36 2.59 29.30
C ARG A 98 -12.77 1.39 28.45
N ARG A 99 -12.10 0.24 28.66
CA ARG A 99 -12.26 -1.04 27.95
C ARG A 99 -11.86 -1.02 26.46
N SER A 100 -11.55 0.14 25.88
CA SER A 100 -10.91 0.19 24.57
C SER A 100 -9.44 -0.20 24.72
N THR A 101 -8.98 -1.09 23.85
CA THR A 101 -7.57 -1.52 23.83
C THR A 101 -6.94 -1.13 22.51
N PHE A 102 -5.70 -0.69 22.56
CA PHE A 102 -4.89 -0.26 21.43
C PHE A 102 -3.60 -1.06 21.42
N GLN A 103 -3.19 -1.53 20.24
CA GLN A 103 -1.91 -2.18 20.04
C GLN A 103 -1.31 -1.69 18.73
N SER A 104 -0.04 -1.35 18.75
CA SER A 104 0.69 -0.97 17.53
C SER A 104 1.58 -2.08 17.02
N HIS A 105 1.73 -2.11 15.71
CA HIS A 105 2.54 -3.02 14.94
C HIS A 105 3.42 -2.19 14.01
N LEU A 106 4.68 -2.55 13.92
CA LEU A 106 5.67 -1.85 13.11
C LEU A 106 6.36 -2.85 12.20
N ALA A 107 6.61 -2.44 10.95
CA ALA A 107 7.49 -3.17 10.04
C ALA A 107 8.35 -2.18 9.25
N PRO A 108 9.65 -2.46 9.07
CA PRO A 108 10.46 -1.72 8.11
C PRO A 108 9.96 -2.03 6.70
N VAL A 109 9.75 -1.00 5.88
CA VAL A 109 9.28 -1.16 4.49
C VAL A 109 10.02 -0.21 3.56
N VAL A 110 10.41 -0.71 2.40
CA VAL A 110 11.09 0.05 1.35
C VAL A 110 10.30 0.08 0.05
N THR A 111 9.23 -0.71 -0.07
CA THR A 111 8.33 -0.69 -1.24
C THR A 111 6.85 -0.76 -0.84
N PRO A 112 5.93 -0.28 -1.69
CA PRO A 112 4.49 -0.46 -1.49
C PRO A 112 4.03 -1.92 -1.50
N ARG A 113 4.80 -2.81 -2.13
CA ARG A 113 4.50 -4.25 -2.13
C ARG A 113 4.72 -4.84 -0.74
N GLN A 114 5.82 -4.49 -0.07
CA GLN A 114 6.06 -4.87 1.32
C GLN A 114 4.96 -4.37 2.27
N VAL A 115 4.42 -3.16 2.05
CA VAL A 115 3.27 -2.66 2.85
C VAL A 115 2.08 -3.61 2.75
N ARG A 116 1.70 -4.02 1.54
CA ARG A 116 0.61 -4.99 1.34
C ARG A 116 0.89 -6.34 1.99
N MET A 117 2.11 -6.86 1.82
CA MET A 117 2.51 -8.13 2.43
C MET A 117 2.41 -8.12 3.95
N VAL A 118 2.83 -7.02 4.59
CA VAL A 118 2.74 -6.86 6.05
C VAL A 118 1.27 -6.79 6.49
N LEU A 119 0.42 -6.05 5.79
CA LEU A 119 -1.00 -5.96 6.10
C LEU A 119 -1.69 -7.33 5.98
N ASP A 120 -1.45 -8.04 4.89
CA ASP A 120 -1.98 -9.39 4.67
C ASP A 120 -1.54 -10.33 5.80
N LYS A 121 -0.26 -10.27 6.17
CA LYS A 121 0.28 -11.07 7.28
C LYS A 121 -0.37 -10.74 8.62
N LEU A 122 -0.60 -9.46 8.90
CA LEU A 122 -1.30 -9.02 10.11
C LEU A 122 -2.74 -9.54 10.14
N TYR A 123 -3.42 -9.56 8.99
CA TYR A 123 -4.79 -10.05 8.87
C TYR A 123 -4.94 -11.59 8.92
N GLU A 124 -3.87 -12.36 8.77
CA GLU A 124 -3.90 -13.79 9.12
C GLU A 124 -4.17 -14.00 10.62
N ASN A 125 -3.77 -13.05 11.48
CA ASN A 125 -4.06 -13.10 12.90
C ASN A 125 -5.52 -12.67 13.15
N LYS A 126 -6.37 -13.65 13.48
CA LYS A 126 -7.80 -13.44 13.75
C LYS A 126 -8.08 -12.33 14.76
N LYS A 127 -7.23 -12.10 15.75
CA LYS A 127 -7.45 -11.03 16.75
C LYS A 127 -7.31 -9.64 16.13
N ILE A 128 -6.35 -9.47 15.23
CA ILE A 128 -6.07 -8.22 14.52
C ILE A 128 -7.11 -8.02 13.42
N ALA A 129 -7.40 -9.07 12.63
CA ALA A 129 -8.46 -9.03 11.63
C ALA A 129 -9.84 -8.71 12.21
N SER A 130 -10.12 -9.12 13.45
CA SER A 130 -11.36 -8.78 14.15
C SER A 130 -11.28 -7.50 14.99
N ALA A 131 -10.22 -6.69 14.86
CA ALA A 131 -10.15 -5.40 15.51
C ALA A 131 -11.25 -4.48 14.98
N THR A 132 -11.70 -3.52 15.80
CA THR A 132 -12.72 -2.57 15.37
C THR A 132 -12.18 -1.62 14.29
N HIS A 133 -10.91 -1.25 14.43
CA HIS A 133 -10.18 -0.42 13.46
C HIS A 133 -8.72 -0.86 13.41
N ASN A 134 -8.16 -1.01 12.20
CA ASN A 134 -6.75 -1.24 11.90
C ASN A 134 -6.19 -0.04 11.14
N ILE A 135 -5.91 1.03 11.89
CA ILE A 135 -5.44 2.31 11.35
C ILE A 135 -3.99 2.16 10.93
N TYR A 136 -3.59 2.62 9.75
CA TYR A 136 -2.19 2.58 9.37
C TYR A 136 -1.70 3.84 8.69
N ALA A 137 -0.38 4.03 8.75
CA ALA A 137 0.33 4.99 7.92
C ALA A 137 1.74 4.45 7.64
N TYR A 138 2.27 4.78 6.46
CA TYR A 138 3.65 4.47 6.12
C TYR A 138 4.34 5.66 5.46
N ARG A 139 5.66 5.67 5.53
CA ARG A 139 6.53 6.60 4.82
C ARG A 139 7.72 5.84 4.29
N ILE A 140 7.92 5.86 2.98
CA ILE A 140 9.04 5.25 2.27
C ILE A 140 9.79 6.37 1.57
N TYR A 141 11.10 6.45 1.78
CA TYR A 141 11.95 7.44 1.14
C TYR A 141 12.42 6.93 -0.22
N CYS A 142 12.12 7.67 -1.29
CA CYS A 142 12.55 7.34 -2.64
C CYS A 142 13.79 8.17 -2.99
N GLU A 143 14.97 7.55 -2.97
CA GLU A 143 16.25 8.23 -3.24
C GLU A 143 16.28 8.88 -4.64
N ASP A 144 15.75 8.19 -5.66
CA ASP A 144 15.76 8.66 -7.05
C ASP A 144 15.02 9.99 -7.26
N GLN A 145 13.91 10.17 -6.54
CA GLN A 145 13.04 11.35 -6.66
C GLN A 145 13.28 12.36 -5.54
N GLN A 146 14.16 12.05 -4.58
CA GLN A 146 14.38 12.83 -3.36
C GLN A 146 13.06 13.19 -2.65
N SER A 147 12.10 12.25 -2.66
CA SER A 147 10.73 12.46 -2.20
C SER A 147 10.26 11.31 -1.32
N PHE A 148 9.10 11.49 -0.68
CA PHE A 148 8.47 10.44 0.13
C PHE A 148 7.26 9.86 -0.57
N LEU A 149 7.23 8.54 -0.69
CA LEU A 149 6.02 7.79 -0.95
C LEU A 149 5.36 7.46 0.38
N GLN A 150 4.20 8.05 0.63
CA GLN A 150 3.53 7.97 1.92
C GLN A 150 2.01 7.97 1.74
N ASP A 151 1.33 7.18 2.56
CA ASP A 151 -0.12 7.05 2.53
C ASP A 151 -0.65 6.62 3.91
N CYS A 152 -1.95 6.70 4.12
CA CYS A 152 -2.61 6.33 5.36
C CYS A 152 -4.06 5.87 5.18
N GLU A 153 -4.54 5.05 6.11
CA GLU A 153 -5.91 4.56 6.16
C GLU A 153 -6.46 4.68 7.60
N ASP A 154 -7.71 5.16 7.69
CA ASP A 154 -8.43 5.37 8.94
C ASP A 154 -9.13 4.07 9.42
N ASP A 155 -9.49 3.18 8.49
CA ASP A 155 -10.31 1.98 8.75
C ASP A 155 -11.56 2.28 9.60
N GLY A 156 -12.29 3.36 9.24
CA GLY A 156 -13.49 3.81 9.96
C GLY A 156 -13.23 4.61 11.24
N GLU A 157 -11.99 4.69 11.75
CA GLU A 157 -11.61 5.60 12.82
C GLU A 157 -11.31 7.00 12.23
N THR A 158 -12.37 7.78 11.96
CA THR A 158 -12.26 9.04 11.22
C THR A 158 -11.13 9.96 11.71
N ALA A 159 -10.29 10.37 10.76
CA ALA A 159 -9.11 11.24 10.89
C ALA A 159 -7.93 10.65 11.69
N ALA A 160 -7.90 9.34 11.97
CA ALA A 160 -6.81 8.73 12.72
C ALA A 160 -5.56 8.44 11.87
N GLY A 161 -5.71 7.89 10.68
CA GLY A 161 -4.65 7.58 9.71
C GLY A 161 -3.90 8.84 9.31
N GLY A 162 -4.60 9.92 8.94
CA GLY A 162 -3.95 11.20 8.63
C GLY A 162 -3.17 11.80 9.81
N ARG A 163 -3.68 11.65 11.05
CA ARG A 163 -2.95 12.06 12.26
C ARG A 163 -1.74 11.18 12.55
N LEU A 164 -1.85 9.88 12.27
CA LEU A 164 -0.76 8.92 12.42
C LEU A 164 0.34 9.18 11.39
N LEU A 165 -0.01 9.47 10.13
CA LEU A 165 0.94 9.89 9.11
C LEU A 165 1.63 11.20 9.50
N HIS A 166 0.86 12.19 9.98
CA HIS A 166 1.44 13.43 10.47
C HIS A 166 2.40 13.21 11.65
N LEU A 167 2.10 12.26 12.55
CA LEU A 167 3.02 11.86 13.61
C LEU A 167 4.35 11.33 13.06
N LEU A 168 4.31 10.47 12.03
CA LEU A 168 5.54 9.96 11.39
C LEU A 168 6.34 11.08 10.72
N GLN A 169 5.66 12.08 10.13
CA GLN A 169 6.29 13.24 9.51
C GLN A 169 7.01 14.13 10.53
N ILE A 170 6.36 14.50 11.63
CA ILE A 170 6.96 15.38 12.65
C ILE A 170 8.14 14.73 13.37
N LEU A 171 8.16 13.39 13.43
CA LEU A 171 9.24 12.61 14.01
C LEU A 171 10.35 12.29 12.99
N ASP A 172 10.19 12.73 11.74
CA ASP A 172 11.05 12.41 10.59
C ASP A 172 11.40 10.91 10.45
N VAL A 173 10.42 10.04 10.71
CA VAL A 173 10.60 8.59 10.58
C VAL A 173 10.45 8.18 9.12
N ARG A 174 11.38 7.35 8.63
CA ARG A 174 11.46 6.90 7.24
C ARG A 174 11.46 5.38 7.17
N ASP A 175 11.07 4.86 6.01
CA ASP A 175 11.10 3.44 5.63
C ASP A 175 10.39 2.53 6.63
N VAL A 176 9.20 2.95 7.04
CA VAL A 176 8.40 2.26 8.06
C VAL A 176 6.91 2.28 7.75
N LEU A 177 6.26 1.17 8.09
CA LEU A 177 4.82 1.03 8.21
C LEU A 177 4.48 0.90 9.69
N VAL A 178 3.51 1.68 10.15
CA VAL A 178 2.92 1.56 11.49
C VAL A 178 1.43 1.29 11.35
N VAL A 179 0.96 0.20 11.96
CA VAL A 179 -0.45 -0.15 12.08
C VAL A 179 -0.84 -0.06 13.55
N VAL A 180 -1.98 0.53 13.87
CA VAL A 180 -2.54 0.60 15.22
C VAL A 180 -3.92 -0.04 15.21
N SER A 181 -4.00 -1.23 15.79
CA SER A 181 -5.26 -1.95 15.99
C SER A 181 -5.96 -1.45 17.25
N ARG A 182 -7.23 -1.08 17.10
CA ARG A 182 -8.12 -0.68 18.19
C ARG A 182 -9.25 -1.70 18.33
N TRP A 183 -9.45 -2.20 19.54
CA TRP A 183 -10.66 -2.94 19.93
C TRP A 183 -11.56 -2.03 20.75
N TYR A 184 -12.76 -1.74 20.26
CA TYR A 184 -13.72 -0.87 20.93
C TYR A 184 -14.36 -1.54 22.15
N GLY A 185 -14.32 -0.86 23.29
CA GLY A 185 -14.79 -1.40 24.57
C GLY A 185 -16.24 -1.09 24.94
N GLY A 186 -17.02 -0.48 24.02
CA GLY A 186 -18.40 -0.06 24.29
C GLY A 186 -18.55 1.37 24.85
N ILE A 187 -17.45 2.06 25.17
CA ILE A 187 -17.46 3.42 25.71
C ILE A 187 -16.78 4.37 24.72
N GLN A 188 -17.44 5.46 24.33
CA GLN A 188 -16.85 6.46 23.45
C GLN A 188 -15.75 7.24 24.16
N LEU A 189 -14.52 7.15 23.65
CA LEU A 189 -13.36 7.88 24.18
C LEU A 189 -13.31 9.34 23.72
N GLY A 190 -14.10 9.72 22.71
CA GLY A 190 -14.04 11.06 22.12
C GLY A 190 -12.63 11.35 21.59
N PRO A 191 -12.10 12.57 21.78
CA PRO A 191 -10.75 12.94 21.33
C PRO A 191 -9.61 12.16 22.00
N ASP A 192 -9.82 11.55 23.16
CA ASP A 192 -8.75 10.84 23.88
C ASP A 192 -8.22 9.63 23.13
N ARG A 193 -9.04 9.02 22.26
CA ARG A 193 -8.60 7.90 21.41
C ARG A 193 -7.37 8.25 20.57
N PHE A 194 -7.28 9.48 20.06
CA PHE A 194 -6.14 9.92 19.27
C PHE A 194 -4.86 10.03 20.11
N LYS A 195 -4.98 10.33 21.41
CA LYS A 195 -3.83 10.31 22.32
C LYS A 195 -3.30 8.88 22.46
N HIS A 196 -4.18 7.90 22.64
CA HIS A 196 -3.80 6.49 22.76
C HIS A 196 -3.22 5.92 21.48
N ILE A 197 -3.80 6.23 20.32
CA ILE A 197 -3.28 5.84 19.00
C ILE A 197 -1.85 6.39 18.82
N ASN A 198 -1.67 7.69 19.05
CA ASN A 198 -0.36 8.34 18.90
C ASN A 198 0.66 7.81 19.92
N ASN A 199 0.24 7.58 21.17
CA ASN A 199 1.14 7.05 22.20
C ASN A 199 1.54 5.60 21.91
N SER A 200 0.62 4.75 21.43
CA SER A 200 0.95 3.39 21.01
C SER A 200 1.98 3.41 19.88
N ALA A 201 1.72 4.21 18.83
CA ALA A 201 2.64 4.37 17.71
C ALA A 201 4.03 4.87 18.14
N ARG A 202 4.10 5.89 19.02
CA ARG A 202 5.38 6.34 19.57
C ARG A 202 6.10 5.25 20.36
N ASN A 203 5.39 4.49 21.18
CA ASN A 203 6.00 3.44 21.99
C ASN A 203 6.70 2.40 21.12
N VAL A 204 6.07 1.94 20.02
CA VAL A 204 6.73 0.98 19.11
C VAL A 204 7.92 1.61 18.39
N LEU A 205 7.82 2.88 17.99
CA LEU A 205 8.92 3.60 17.33
C LEU A 205 10.13 3.79 18.26
N VAL A 206 9.92 4.10 19.54
CA VAL A 206 11.01 4.18 20.53
C VAL A 206 11.63 2.80 20.75
N GLN A 207 10.79 1.77 20.93
CA GLN A 207 11.23 0.40 21.21
C GLN A 207 12.11 -0.17 20.10
N GLU A 208 11.76 0.12 18.85
CA GLU A 208 12.52 -0.33 17.67
C GLU A 208 13.60 0.67 17.22
N GLY A 209 13.85 1.74 18.00
CA GLY A 209 14.98 2.65 17.79
C GLY A 209 14.82 3.69 16.68
N TYR A 210 13.61 3.89 16.15
CA TYR A 210 13.33 4.92 15.14
C TYR A 210 13.35 6.34 15.70
N ILE A 211 13.08 6.49 17.01
CA ILE A 211 13.12 7.77 17.71
C ILE A 211 13.84 7.61 19.05
N SER A 212 14.60 8.63 19.44
CA SER A 212 15.22 8.67 20.77
C SER A 212 14.17 8.84 21.86
N HIS A 213 14.48 8.45 23.10
CA HIS A 213 13.67 8.78 24.27
C HIS A 213 13.60 10.30 24.40
N VAL A 214 12.58 10.91 23.81
CA VAL A 214 12.24 12.29 24.09
C VAL A 214 11.54 12.29 25.44
N ASP A 215 12.32 12.48 26.50
CA ASP A 215 11.78 12.72 27.84
C ASP A 215 10.69 13.81 27.73
N GLU A 216 9.51 13.56 28.30
CA GLU A 216 8.41 14.52 28.44
C GLU A 216 8.77 15.69 29.41
N ALA A 217 10.01 16.16 29.40
CA ALA A 217 10.54 17.18 30.31
C ALA A 217 10.08 18.62 30.00
N THR A 218 9.27 18.87 28.96
CA THR A 218 8.85 20.23 28.59
C THR A 218 7.37 20.58 28.83
N LYS A 219 6.57 19.74 29.51
CA LYS A 219 5.19 20.10 29.91
C LYS A 219 5.03 20.67 31.32
N ALA A 220 6.10 21.15 31.96
CA ALA A 220 6.05 21.84 33.26
C ALA A 220 6.21 23.38 33.19
N GLY A 221 6.26 23.98 32.00
CA GLY A 221 6.41 25.44 31.84
C GLY A 221 5.13 26.14 31.42
N GLY A 222 4.25 26.51 32.35
CA GLY A 222 3.07 27.32 31.97
C GLY A 222 1.95 27.51 33.00
N LYS A 223 2.19 27.44 34.31
CA LYS A 223 1.25 27.99 35.30
C LYS A 223 1.77 29.34 35.78
N ASN A 224 1.37 30.43 35.12
CA ASN A 224 1.44 31.76 35.73
C ASN A 224 0.02 32.30 35.96
N LYS A 225 -0.46 32.01 37.16
CA LYS A 225 -1.68 32.58 37.77
C LYS A 225 -1.36 34.02 38.16
N LYS A 226 -1.68 35.01 37.31
CA LYS A 226 -1.64 36.43 37.70
C LYS A 226 -2.84 36.74 38.60
N SER A 227 -2.60 36.80 39.90
CA SER A 227 -3.48 37.46 40.87
C SER A 227 -3.54 38.96 40.55
N LYS A 228 -4.75 39.47 40.29
CA LYS A 228 -4.99 40.89 40.03
C LYS A 228 -5.35 41.56 41.36
N SER A 229 -4.36 42.05 42.08
CA SER A 229 -4.57 43.02 43.17
C SER A 229 -4.60 44.42 42.57
N LYS A 230 -5.75 45.10 42.59
CA LYS A 230 -5.83 46.54 42.35
C LYS A 230 -6.58 47.18 43.51
N LYS A 231 -5.84 47.93 44.32
CA LYS A 231 -6.30 48.72 45.46
C LYS A 231 -6.61 50.15 44.97
N THR A 232 -7.69 50.68 45.53
CA THR A 232 -8.02 52.09 45.82
C THR A 232 -8.27 53.09 44.67
N LYS A 233 -9.45 53.69 44.73
CA LYS A 233 -9.58 55.13 44.96
C LYS A 233 -10.55 55.35 46.11
#